data_AF-A0A3Q2GL25-F1
#
_entry.id   AF-A0A3Q2GL25-F1
#
_cell.length_a   1.000
_cell.length_b   1.000
_cell.length_c   1.000
_cell.angle_alpha   90.00
_cell.angle_beta   90.00
_cell.angle_gamma   90.00
#
_symmetry.space_group_name_H-M   'P 1'
#
loop_
_entity.id
_entity.type
_entity.pdbx_description
1 polymer ?
#
loop_
_entity_poly.entity_id
_entity_poly.type
_entity_poly.pdbx_seq_one_letter_code
_entity_poly.pdbx_strand_id
1 'polypeptide(L)'
;MDNHDERLIEELQEILSQDSEGFARRAVVKFFTAWFSSCPSPTSCSLLMQSVPSVLSQGVADLDWEVKLHTLELAELLLDKTFPERLPLHPYAVISNQPHTCHAGENESDLLCSLNSLVDQGVVPALLCGLVDCDRPVALKACHSLLVNAGAPHVGSESRDEAAEETPCTDGDAVCVSVCEVLRTLDLDKKLSVLMQSSDHIYNSPLSLLQDILTGGSMGYIEWNSQDGYKVTL
;
A
#
# COMPACT_ATOMS: atom_id res chain seq x y z
N MET A 1 -34.57 -3.14 5.68
CA MET A 1 -33.26 -2.57 5.31
C MET A 1 -33.39 -1.08 5.57
N ASP A 2 -32.59 -0.56 6.49
CA ASP A 2 -32.77 0.79 7.01
C ASP A 2 -32.07 1.81 6.11
N ASN A 3 -32.88 2.71 5.53
CA ASN A 3 -32.46 3.90 4.75
C ASN A 3 -31.45 4.79 5.50
N HIS A 4 -31.28 4.57 6.81
CA HIS A 4 -30.34 5.29 7.64
C HIS A 4 -28.87 4.95 7.35
N ASP A 5 -28.55 3.66 7.16
CA ASP A 5 -27.17 3.23 6.96
C ASP A 5 -26.63 3.66 5.59
N GLU A 6 -27.48 3.66 4.57
CA GLU A 6 -27.14 4.14 3.22
C GLU A 6 -26.79 5.63 3.24
N ARG A 7 -27.63 6.46 3.89
CA ARG A 7 -27.37 7.90 4.05
C ARG A 7 -26.09 8.17 4.85
N LEU A 8 -25.85 7.40 5.91
CA LEU A 8 -24.63 7.53 6.70
C LEU A 8 -23.39 7.24 5.86
N ILE A 9 -23.42 6.21 5.02
CA ILE A 9 -22.32 5.87 4.11
C ILE A 9 -22.11 6.99 3.06
N GLU A 10 -23.18 7.57 2.52
CA GLU A 10 -23.11 8.72 1.60
C GLU A 10 -22.47 9.95 2.27
N GLU A 11 -22.93 10.33 3.47
CA GLU A 11 -22.38 11.45 4.24
C GLU A 11 -20.90 11.24 4.57
N LEU A 12 -20.50 10.02 4.96
CA LEU A 12 -19.10 9.71 5.27
C LEU A 12 -18.21 9.81 4.02
N GLN A 13 -18.69 9.34 2.86
CA GLN A 13 -17.95 9.48 1.61
C GLN A 13 -17.89 10.94 1.12
N GLU A 14 -18.92 11.74 1.39
CA GLU A 14 -18.87 13.17 1.14
C GLU A 14 -17.79 13.84 2.00
N ILE A 15 -17.72 13.52 3.30
CA ILE A 15 -16.66 14.02 4.18
C ILE A 15 -15.27 13.58 3.67
N LEU A 16 -15.10 12.31 3.32
CA LEU A 16 -13.83 11.80 2.82
C LEU A 16 -13.38 12.49 1.53
N SER A 17 -14.31 12.90 0.67
CA SER A 17 -13.99 13.50 -0.63
C SER A 17 -13.88 15.04 -0.61
N GLN A 18 -14.66 15.72 0.22
CA GLN A 18 -14.87 17.17 0.12
C GLN A 18 -14.37 17.95 1.34
N ASP A 19 -14.23 17.30 2.50
CA ASP A 19 -13.88 18.01 3.72
C ASP A 19 -12.45 18.58 3.62
N SER A 20 -12.30 19.87 3.91
CA SER A 20 -11.00 20.54 3.85
C SER A 20 -10.03 20.07 4.94
N GLU A 21 -10.56 19.59 6.06
CA GLU A 21 -9.80 19.24 7.24
C GLU A 21 -9.37 17.76 7.24
N GLY A 22 -8.07 17.51 7.31
CA GLY A 22 -7.53 16.15 7.36
C GLY A 22 -8.03 15.34 8.54
N PHE A 23 -8.40 15.98 9.67
CA PHE A 23 -8.92 15.26 10.84
C PHE A 23 -10.25 14.55 10.56
N ALA A 24 -11.16 15.19 9.81
CA ALA A 24 -12.46 14.62 9.50
C ALA A 24 -12.30 13.43 8.55
N ARG A 25 -11.49 13.60 7.50
CA ARG A 25 -11.17 12.53 6.54
C ARG A 25 -10.48 11.34 7.20
N ARG A 26 -9.52 11.57 8.11
CA ARG A 26 -8.90 10.50 8.92
C ARG A 26 -9.92 9.76 9.79
N ALA A 27 -10.85 10.50 10.40
CA ALA A 27 -11.88 9.90 11.25
C ALA A 27 -12.82 8.98 10.44
N VAL A 28 -13.18 9.38 9.20
CA VAL A 28 -13.98 8.55 8.31
C VAL A 28 -13.29 7.23 8.00
N VAL A 29 -12.02 7.25 7.56
CA VAL A 29 -11.30 6.01 7.23
C VAL A 29 -11.18 5.10 8.45
N LYS A 30 -10.84 5.67 9.63
CA LYS A 30 -10.80 4.91 10.90
C LYS A 30 -12.14 4.29 11.26
N PHE A 31 -13.23 5.03 11.03
CA PHE A 31 -14.57 4.52 11.27
C PHE A 31 -14.89 3.33 10.37
N PHE A 32 -14.60 3.41 9.07
CA PHE A 32 -14.73 2.26 8.17
C PHE A 32 -13.87 1.08 8.65
N THR A 33 -12.59 1.29 8.97
CA THR A 33 -11.71 0.23 9.50
C THR A 33 -12.29 -0.44 10.75
N ALA A 34 -12.78 0.34 11.71
CA ALA A 34 -13.39 -0.19 12.93
C ALA A 34 -14.68 -0.97 12.65
N TRP A 35 -15.50 -0.46 11.72
CA TRP A 35 -16.74 -1.11 11.31
C TRP A 35 -16.44 -2.44 10.61
N PHE A 36 -15.52 -2.46 9.64
CA PHE A 36 -15.09 -3.69 8.96
C PHE A 36 -14.49 -4.70 9.92
N SER A 37 -13.66 -4.25 10.87
CA SER A 37 -13.05 -5.13 11.87
C SER A 37 -14.11 -5.87 12.67
N SER A 38 -15.18 -5.17 13.03
CA SER A 38 -16.28 -5.67 13.86
C SER A 38 -17.29 -6.54 13.08
N CYS A 39 -17.27 -6.54 11.75
CA CYS A 39 -18.14 -7.39 10.93
C CYS A 39 -17.73 -8.88 11.02
N PRO A 40 -18.61 -9.78 11.53
CA PRO A 40 -18.30 -11.19 11.71
C PRO A 40 -18.29 -12.00 10.40
N SER A 41 -18.93 -11.49 9.35
CA SER A 41 -18.93 -12.08 8.00
C SER A 41 -19.14 -10.98 6.95
N PRO A 42 -18.54 -11.09 5.74
CA PRO A 42 -18.75 -10.16 4.64
C PRO A 42 -20.24 -10.02 4.26
N THR A 43 -21.00 -11.12 4.33
CA THR A 43 -22.43 -11.15 4.00
C THR A 43 -23.29 -10.33 4.96
N SER A 44 -22.85 -10.18 6.21
CA SER A 44 -23.56 -9.40 7.24
C SER A 44 -23.38 -7.88 7.08
N CYS A 45 -22.44 -7.44 6.23
CA CYS A 45 -22.08 -6.04 6.04
C CYS A 45 -22.06 -5.68 4.54
N SER A 46 -23.10 -6.07 3.79
CA SER A 46 -23.15 -5.93 2.33
C SER A 46 -23.10 -4.48 1.84
N LEU A 47 -23.77 -3.54 2.53
CA LEU A 47 -23.72 -2.11 2.21
C LEU A 47 -22.31 -1.54 2.43
N LEU A 48 -21.67 -1.94 3.53
CA LEU A 48 -20.32 -1.55 3.84
C LEU A 48 -19.35 -2.07 2.77
N MET A 49 -19.46 -3.33 2.37
CA MET A 49 -18.65 -3.93 1.30
C MET A 49 -18.81 -3.22 -0.04
N GLN A 50 -20.01 -2.75 -0.37
CA GLN A 50 -20.25 -1.96 -1.59
C GLN A 50 -19.55 -0.59 -1.57
N SER A 51 -19.29 -0.03 -0.39
CA SER A 51 -18.60 1.26 -0.25
C SER A 51 -17.06 1.14 -0.32
N VAL A 52 -16.49 -0.06 -0.11
CA VAL A 52 -15.02 -0.28 -0.07
C VAL A 52 -14.28 0.31 -1.26
N PRO A 53 -14.68 0.04 -2.52
CA PRO A 53 -13.91 0.53 -3.67
C PRO A 53 -13.82 2.05 -3.69
N SER A 54 -14.92 2.72 -3.34
CA SER A 54 -14.99 4.19 -3.27
C SER A 54 -14.10 4.71 -2.14
N VAL A 55 -14.21 4.16 -0.94
CA VAL A 55 -13.40 4.57 0.22
C VAL A 55 -11.90 4.37 -0.03
N LEU A 56 -11.50 3.22 -0.58
CA LEU A 56 -10.10 2.96 -0.90
C LEU A 56 -9.59 3.90 -1.98
N SER A 57 -10.34 4.06 -3.08
CA SER A 57 -9.91 4.94 -4.18
C SER A 57 -9.78 6.42 -3.77
N GLN A 58 -10.69 6.92 -2.94
CA GLN A 58 -10.62 8.28 -2.40
C GLN A 58 -9.48 8.44 -1.39
N GLY A 59 -9.37 7.50 -0.45
CA GLY A 59 -8.39 7.58 0.63
C GLY A 59 -6.94 7.48 0.16
N VAL A 60 -6.64 6.67 -0.86
CA VAL A 60 -5.27 6.61 -1.43
C VAL A 60 -4.93 7.83 -2.29
N ALA A 61 -5.93 8.54 -2.80
CA ALA A 61 -5.76 9.77 -3.56
C ALA A 61 -5.71 11.03 -2.68
N ASP A 62 -5.84 10.89 -1.35
CA ASP A 62 -5.86 12.01 -0.42
C ASP A 62 -4.51 12.75 -0.40
N LEU A 63 -4.53 14.04 -0.06
CA LEU A 63 -3.32 14.84 0.10
C LEU A 63 -2.65 14.65 1.46
N ASP A 64 -3.42 14.26 2.49
CA ASP A 64 -2.91 13.98 3.83
C ASP A 64 -2.37 12.54 3.87
N TRP A 65 -1.06 12.40 4.04
CA TRP A 65 -0.38 11.10 4.10
C TRP A 65 -0.93 10.20 5.21
N GLU A 66 -1.48 10.75 6.30
CA GLU A 66 -2.10 9.96 7.36
C GLU A 66 -3.42 9.34 6.90
N VAL A 67 -4.19 10.02 6.04
CA VAL A 67 -5.41 9.46 5.43
C VAL A 67 -5.02 8.29 4.52
N LYS A 68 -4.00 8.47 3.67
CA LYS A 68 -3.47 7.38 2.83
C LYS A 68 -3.01 6.20 3.68
N LEU A 69 -2.28 6.46 4.78
CA LEU A 69 -1.77 5.42 5.67
C LEU A 69 -2.92 4.62 6.32
N HIS A 70 -3.94 5.30 6.86
CA HIS A 70 -5.12 4.62 7.41
C HIS A 70 -5.91 3.87 6.33
N THR A 71 -5.89 4.33 5.08
CA THR A 71 -6.51 3.64 3.96
C THR A 71 -5.76 2.35 3.63
N LEU A 72 -4.43 2.34 3.73
CA LEU A 72 -3.63 1.12 3.60
C LEU A 72 -3.87 0.13 4.75
N GLU A 73 -4.12 0.62 5.98
CA GLU A 73 -4.52 -0.25 7.10
C GLU A 73 -5.88 -0.92 6.86
N LEU A 74 -6.83 -0.20 6.26
CA LEU A 74 -8.10 -0.79 5.82
C LEU A 74 -7.88 -1.84 4.73
N ALA A 75 -7.04 -1.56 3.74
CA ALA A 75 -6.69 -2.49 2.67
C ALA A 75 -6.02 -3.78 3.21
N GLU A 76 -5.12 -3.64 4.18
CA GLU A 76 -4.49 -4.77 4.87
C GLU A 76 -5.51 -5.62 5.64
N LEU A 77 -6.45 -4.99 6.36
CA LEU A 77 -7.52 -5.71 7.05
C LEU A 77 -8.38 -6.55 6.09
N LEU A 78 -8.70 -6.01 4.90
CA LEU A 78 -9.45 -6.73 3.88
C LEU A 78 -8.66 -7.91 3.31
N LEU A 79 -7.35 -7.72 3.12
CA LEU A 79 -6.44 -8.76 2.67
C LEU A 79 -6.32 -9.90 3.69
N ASP A 80 -6.14 -9.57 4.98
CA ASP A 80 -6.05 -10.53 6.08
C ASP A 80 -7.36 -11.33 6.25
N LYS A 81 -8.52 -10.67 6.11
CA LYS A 81 -9.82 -11.36 6.16
C LYS A 81 -10.05 -12.29 4.97
N THR A 82 -9.46 -11.98 3.81
CA THR A 82 -9.58 -12.82 2.61
C THR A 82 -8.63 -14.01 2.67
N PHE A 83 -7.47 -13.87 3.33
CA PHE A 83 -6.47 -14.93 3.49
C PHE A 83 -6.08 -15.15 4.97
N PRO A 84 -6.99 -15.66 5.82
CA PRO A 84 -6.78 -15.75 7.28
C PRO A 84 -5.77 -16.81 7.73
N GLU A 85 -5.43 -17.80 6.89
CA GLU A 85 -4.56 -18.93 7.27
C GLU A 85 -3.05 -18.64 7.25
N ARG A 86 -2.66 -17.39 7.02
CA ARG A 86 -1.23 -17.01 6.92
C ARG A 86 -0.66 -16.73 8.30
N LEU A 87 -0.38 -17.78 9.07
CA LEU A 87 0.32 -17.65 10.34
C LEU A 87 1.69 -16.97 10.13
N PRO A 88 2.14 -16.13 11.08
CA PRO A 88 3.51 -15.66 11.09
C PRO A 88 4.45 -16.86 11.15
N LEU A 89 5.52 -16.85 10.35
CA LEU A 89 6.65 -17.76 10.56
C LEU A 89 7.17 -17.53 11.98
N HIS A 90 6.68 -18.31 12.95
CA HIS A 90 7.23 -18.29 14.28
C HIS A 90 8.69 -18.78 14.18
N PRO A 91 9.67 -18.14 14.85
CA PRO A 91 11.09 -18.50 14.74
C PRO A 91 11.43 -19.96 15.08
N TYR A 92 10.49 -20.68 15.69
CA TYR A 92 10.62 -22.08 16.11
C TYR A 92 9.57 -23.01 15.48
N ALA A 93 8.79 -22.55 14.49
CA ALA A 93 7.87 -23.43 13.78
C ALA A 93 8.70 -24.47 13.01
N VAL A 94 8.53 -25.75 13.38
CA VAL A 94 9.13 -26.87 12.66
C VAL A 94 8.57 -26.86 11.24
N ILE A 95 9.43 -26.60 10.26
CA ILE A 95 9.11 -26.74 8.84
C ILE A 95 8.75 -28.22 8.66
N SER A 96 7.46 -28.50 8.45
CA SER A 96 7.04 -29.82 8.02
C SER A 96 7.51 -29.99 6.59
N ASN A 97 8.55 -30.81 6.37
CA ASN A 97 8.99 -31.26 5.05
C ASN A 97 7.98 -32.24 4.43
N GLN A 98 6.68 -31.94 4.51
CA GLN A 98 5.76 -32.59 3.60
C GLN A 98 5.95 -31.96 2.23
N PRO A 99 6.20 -32.75 1.17
CA PRO A 99 5.99 -32.25 -0.16
C PRO A 99 4.52 -31.82 -0.20
N HIS A 100 4.27 -30.52 -0.27
CA HIS A 100 2.96 -30.00 -0.58
C HIS A 100 2.65 -30.49 -1.99
N THR A 101 2.06 -31.67 -2.10
CA THR A 101 1.37 -32.09 -3.31
C THR A 101 0.19 -31.14 -3.42
N CYS A 102 0.39 -30.05 -4.16
CA CYS A 102 -0.68 -29.15 -4.55
C CYS A 102 -1.75 -29.99 -5.23
N HIS A 103 -2.90 -30.16 -4.59
CA HIS A 103 -4.10 -30.66 -5.26
C HIS A 103 -4.56 -29.56 -6.22
N ALA A 104 -3.96 -29.56 -7.42
CA ALA A 104 -4.00 -28.49 -8.43
C ALA A 104 -5.29 -28.46 -9.27
N GLY A 105 -6.46 -28.68 -8.66
CA GLY A 105 -7.72 -28.76 -9.40
C GLY A 105 -8.84 -27.85 -8.89
N GLU A 106 -9.05 -27.83 -7.57
CA GLU A 106 -10.24 -27.19 -6.97
C GLU A 106 -9.91 -25.88 -6.23
N ASN A 107 -8.66 -25.68 -5.79
CA ASN A 107 -8.27 -24.49 -5.01
C ASN A 107 -7.81 -23.29 -5.85
N GLU A 108 -7.36 -23.50 -7.10
CA GLU A 108 -6.77 -22.42 -7.90
C GLU A 108 -7.84 -21.43 -8.39
N SER A 109 -9.02 -21.95 -8.77
CA SER A 109 -10.17 -21.13 -9.15
C SER A 109 -10.66 -20.27 -7.98
N ASP A 110 -10.67 -20.81 -6.76
CA ASP A 110 -11.12 -20.10 -5.56
C ASP A 110 -10.14 -19.00 -5.14
N LEU A 111 -8.84 -19.27 -5.27
CA LEU A 111 -7.78 -18.27 -5.08
C LEU A 111 -7.86 -17.15 -6.11
N LEU A 112 -8.04 -17.48 -7.40
CA LEU A 112 -8.22 -16.49 -8.46
C LEU A 112 -9.49 -15.65 -8.26
N CYS A 113 -10.61 -16.27 -7.84
CA CYS A 113 -11.83 -15.54 -7.48
C CYS A 113 -11.59 -14.59 -6.31
N SER A 114 -10.86 -15.03 -5.29
CA SER A 114 -10.51 -14.21 -4.12
C SER A 114 -9.59 -13.04 -4.50
N LEU A 115 -8.60 -13.26 -5.36
CA LEU A 115 -7.71 -12.23 -5.88
C LEU A 115 -8.46 -11.21 -6.74
N ASN A 116 -9.31 -11.67 -7.66
CA ASN A 116 -10.15 -10.78 -8.47
C ASN A 116 -11.07 -9.94 -7.58
N SER A 117 -11.67 -10.54 -6.54
CA SER A 117 -12.46 -9.80 -5.55
C SER A 117 -11.65 -8.69 -4.86
N LEU A 118 -10.39 -8.93 -4.51
CA LEU A 118 -9.51 -7.91 -3.93
C LEU A 118 -9.13 -6.81 -4.92
N VAL A 119 -8.98 -7.14 -6.20
CA VAL A 119 -8.78 -6.16 -7.28
C VAL A 119 -10.03 -5.30 -7.44
N ASP A 120 -11.21 -5.92 -7.51
CA ASP A 120 -12.51 -5.23 -7.64
C ASP A 120 -12.82 -4.35 -6.43
N GLN A 121 -12.42 -4.78 -5.24
CA GLN A 121 -12.50 -3.99 -4.02
C GLN A 121 -11.51 -2.82 -3.99
N GLY A 122 -10.49 -2.80 -4.86
CA GLY A 122 -9.48 -1.75 -4.91
C GLY A 122 -8.29 -1.95 -3.97
N VAL A 123 -8.17 -3.11 -3.30
CA VAL A 123 -7.07 -3.42 -2.37
C VAL A 123 -5.73 -3.46 -3.11
N VAL A 124 -5.67 -4.15 -4.24
CA VAL A 124 -4.43 -4.26 -5.04
C VAL A 124 -4.00 -2.89 -5.60
N PRO A 125 -4.90 -2.12 -6.26
CA PRO A 125 -4.59 -0.73 -6.64
C PRO A 125 -4.10 0.13 -5.47
N ALA A 126 -4.74 0.04 -4.30
CA ALA A 126 -4.36 0.83 -3.12
C ALA A 126 -2.92 0.53 -2.67
N LEU A 127 -2.55 -0.75 -2.58
CA LEU A 127 -1.20 -1.16 -2.21
C LEU A 127 -0.16 -0.72 -3.24
N LEU A 128 -0.46 -0.83 -4.54
CA LEU A 128 0.45 -0.38 -5.59
C LEU A 128 0.62 1.15 -5.60
N CYS A 129 -0.45 1.91 -5.40
CA CYS A 129 -0.40 3.37 -5.22
C CYS A 129 0.46 3.73 -4.01
N GLY A 130 0.24 3.08 -2.87
CA GLY A 130 1.05 3.29 -1.67
C GLY A 130 2.52 2.97 -1.90
N LEU A 131 2.83 1.89 -2.64
CA LEU A 131 4.20 1.46 -2.92
C LEU A 131 5.00 2.55 -3.67
N VAL A 132 4.35 3.33 -4.54
CA VAL A 132 4.99 4.41 -5.31
C VAL A 132 4.78 5.80 -4.70
N ASP A 133 4.23 5.87 -3.49
CA ASP A 133 3.97 7.14 -2.82
C ASP A 133 5.27 7.86 -2.40
N CYS A 134 5.24 9.19 -2.42
CA CYS A 134 6.36 10.02 -1.99
C CYS A 134 6.53 10.03 -0.47
N ASP A 135 5.45 9.81 0.28
CA ASP A 135 5.47 9.77 1.72
C ASP A 135 6.03 8.44 2.19
N ARG A 136 7.24 8.49 2.76
CA ARG A 136 7.96 7.32 3.28
C ARG A 136 7.11 6.41 4.18
N PRO A 137 6.28 6.91 5.13
CA PRO A 137 5.42 6.05 5.95
C PRO A 137 4.41 5.24 5.12
N VAL A 138 3.82 5.86 4.10
CA VAL A 138 2.84 5.24 3.20
C VAL A 138 3.51 4.16 2.35
N ALA A 139 4.65 4.49 1.74
CA ALA A 139 5.44 3.54 0.95
C ALA A 139 5.95 2.36 1.77
N LEU A 140 6.39 2.59 3.01
CA LEU A 140 6.80 1.53 3.93
C LEU A 140 5.67 0.56 4.24
N LYS A 141 4.49 1.09 4.57
CA LYS A 141 3.33 0.26 4.90
C LYS A 141 2.94 -0.62 3.72
N ALA A 142 2.77 -0.03 2.54
CA ALA A 142 2.42 -0.76 1.33
C ALA A 142 3.47 -1.83 0.96
N CYS A 143 4.76 -1.47 1.03
CA CYS A 143 5.85 -2.41 0.74
C CYS A 143 5.84 -3.59 1.71
N HIS A 144 5.67 -3.32 3.01
CA HIS A 144 5.61 -4.36 4.04
C HIS A 144 4.40 -5.29 3.85
N SER A 145 3.20 -4.72 3.67
CA SER A 145 1.98 -5.52 3.48
C SER A 145 2.07 -6.39 2.23
N LEU A 146 2.67 -5.91 1.13
CA LEU A 146 2.92 -6.74 -0.05
C LEU A 146 3.93 -7.86 0.21
N LEU A 147 5.00 -7.59 0.95
CA LEU A 147 6.05 -8.58 1.26
C LEU A 147 5.55 -9.73 2.14
N VAL A 148 4.82 -9.39 3.21
CA VAL A 148 4.17 -10.37 4.09
C VAL A 148 3.21 -11.26 3.31
N ASN A 149 2.47 -10.66 2.36
CA ASN A 149 1.45 -11.36 1.60
C ASN A 149 1.94 -12.07 0.32
N ALA A 150 3.13 -11.73 -0.18
CA ALA A 150 3.78 -12.42 -1.30
C ALA A 150 4.47 -13.74 -0.89
N GLY A 151 4.64 -13.98 0.41
CA GLY A 151 5.12 -15.26 0.94
C GLY A 151 6.60 -15.55 0.68
N ALA A 152 7.51 -14.62 0.97
CA ALA A 152 8.94 -14.92 0.96
C ALA A 152 9.51 -15.21 2.35
N PRO A 153 9.99 -16.44 2.61
CA PRO A 153 11.22 -16.65 3.35
C PRO A 153 12.39 -16.62 2.34
N HIS A 154 13.31 -15.67 2.48
CA HIS A 154 14.61 -15.74 1.80
C HIS A 154 15.73 -15.59 2.84
N VAL A 155 15.97 -16.64 3.62
CA VAL A 155 17.32 -16.92 4.12
C VAL A 155 18.04 -17.65 2.99
N GLY A 156 19.07 -17.00 2.46
CA GLY A 156 19.77 -17.45 1.27
C GLY A 156 20.37 -18.85 1.38
N SER A 157 20.39 -19.54 0.24
CA SER A 157 21.41 -20.54 -0.06
C SER A 157 21.56 -20.63 -1.57
N GLU A 158 22.74 -20.21 -2.03
CA GLU A 158 23.25 -20.53 -3.35
C GLU A 158 23.47 -22.04 -3.45
N SER A 159 22.83 -22.71 -4.42
CA SER A 159 23.37 -23.94 -5.02
C SER A 159 22.73 -24.27 -6.38
N ARG A 160 23.39 -23.81 -7.44
CA ARG A 160 23.96 -24.61 -8.56
C ARG A 160 23.22 -25.88 -9.05
N ASP A 161 22.74 -25.78 -10.30
CA ASP A 161 22.73 -26.73 -11.44
C ASP A 161 22.27 -28.21 -11.29
N GLU A 162 21.13 -28.58 -11.93
CA GLU A 162 21.03 -29.45 -13.15
C GLU A 162 19.67 -30.20 -13.31
N ALA A 163 19.12 -30.06 -14.53
CA ALA A 163 18.37 -30.98 -15.38
C ALA A 163 17.13 -31.77 -14.87
N ALA A 164 15.95 -31.50 -15.47
CA ALA A 164 14.95 -32.51 -15.80
C ALA A 164 14.03 -32.06 -16.97
N GLU A 165 13.68 -33.02 -17.81
CA GLU A 165 13.11 -32.97 -19.16
C GLU A 165 11.84 -32.13 -19.37
N GLU A 166 11.79 -31.46 -20.52
CA GLU A 166 10.58 -30.85 -21.09
C GLU A 166 9.67 -31.91 -21.72
N THR A 167 8.39 -31.89 -21.34
CA THR A 167 7.32 -32.58 -22.09
C THR A 167 6.42 -31.53 -22.75
N PRO A 168 6.23 -31.54 -24.07
CA PRO A 168 5.42 -30.54 -24.75
C PRO A 168 3.94 -30.93 -24.76
N CYS A 169 3.10 -30.09 -24.16
CA CYS A 169 1.64 -30.16 -24.31
C CYS A 169 1.11 -28.81 -24.84
N THR A 170 0.14 -28.93 -25.72
CA THR A 170 -0.26 -28.00 -26.78
C THR A 170 -1.32 -26.98 -26.37
N ASP A 171 -1.14 -25.77 -26.91
CA ASP A 171 -2.12 -24.78 -27.41
C ASP A 171 -3.17 -24.20 -26.45
N GLY A 172 -3.10 -22.87 -26.29
CA GLY A 172 -3.89 -22.05 -25.37
C GLY A 172 -3.06 -21.29 -24.34
N ASP A 173 -1.87 -20.81 -24.69
CA ASP A 173 -0.92 -20.15 -23.78
C ASP A 173 -1.37 -18.73 -23.40
N ALA A 174 -2.38 -18.64 -22.54
CA ALA A 174 -2.48 -17.50 -21.64
C ALA A 174 -1.43 -17.73 -20.55
N VAL A 175 -0.24 -17.13 -20.72
CA VAL A 175 0.82 -17.14 -19.71
C VAL A 175 0.22 -16.60 -18.41
N CYS A 176 -0.18 -17.50 -17.51
CA CYS A 176 -0.66 -17.13 -16.18
C CYS A 176 0.58 -16.79 -15.33
N VAL A 177 1.06 -15.56 -15.46
CA VAL A 177 2.11 -15.07 -14.57
C VAL A 177 1.54 -15.12 -13.15
N SER A 178 2.16 -15.90 -12.28
CA SER A 178 1.75 -15.97 -10.88
C SER A 178 1.84 -14.57 -10.25
N VAL A 179 0.86 -14.18 -9.43
CA VAL A 179 0.93 -12.91 -8.68
C VAL A 179 2.23 -12.83 -7.88
N CYS A 180 2.72 -13.95 -7.33
CA CYS A 180 4.00 -14.01 -6.64
C CYS A 180 5.19 -13.72 -7.56
N GLU A 181 5.12 -14.13 -8.83
CA GLU A 181 6.14 -13.82 -9.83
C GLU A 181 6.13 -12.33 -10.20
N VAL A 182 4.94 -11.75 -10.43
CA VAL A 182 4.80 -10.30 -10.63
C VAL A 182 5.34 -9.52 -9.42
N LEU A 183 4.99 -9.92 -8.20
CA LEU A 183 5.49 -9.27 -6.98
C LEU A 183 7.01 -9.42 -6.81
N ARG A 184 7.61 -10.54 -7.23
CA ARG A 184 9.07 -10.69 -7.27
C ARG A 184 9.74 -9.70 -8.22
N THR A 185 9.10 -9.35 -9.34
CA THR A 185 9.66 -8.33 -10.26
C THR A 185 9.73 -6.93 -9.64
N LEU A 186 8.98 -6.66 -8.57
CA LEU A 186 8.95 -5.36 -7.89
C LEU A 186 10.13 -5.13 -6.93
N ASP A 187 10.98 -6.14 -6.70
CA ASP A 187 12.17 -6.08 -5.82
C ASP A 187 11.86 -5.43 -4.46
N LEU A 188 10.80 -5.93 -3.82
CA LEU A 188 10.24 -5.35 -2.59
C LEU A 188 11.24 -5.37 -1.42
N ASP A 189 12.14 -6.36 -1.35
CA ASP A 189 13.19 -6.43 -0.34
C ASP A 189 14.19 -5.28 -0.45
N LYS A 190 14.68 -5.02 -1.68
CA LYS A 190 15.54 -3.87 -1.93
C LYS A 190 14.81 -2.57 -1.62
N LYS A 191 13.55 -2.45 -2.05
CA LYS A 191 12.75 -1.25 -1.79
C LYS A 191 12.52 -1.03 -0.29
N LEU A 192 12.21 -2.07 0.47
CA LEU A 192 12.10 -2.03 1.92
C LEU A 192 13.42 -1.61 2.56
N SER A 193 14.57 -2.15 2.10
CA SER A 193 15.88 -1.79 2.63
C SER A 193 16.22 -0.30 2.43
N VAL A 194 15.84 0.27 1.28
CA VAL A 194 16.00 1.70 1.00
C VAL A 194 15.05 2.52 1.85
N LEU A 195 13.78 2.10 1.93
CA LEU A 195 12.78 2.78 2.72
C LEU A 195 13.09 2.71 4.23
N MET A 196 13.79 1.69 4.73
CA MET A 196 14.18 1.59 6.14
C MET A 196 15.40 2.44 6.50
N GLN A 197 16.21 2.87 5.53
CA GLN A 197 17.31 3.81 5.78
C GLN A 197 16.75 5.14 6.29
N SER A 198 17.40 5.72 7.30
CA SER A 198 16.97 6.99 7.87
C SER A 198 17.09 8.12 6.85
N SER A 199 16.14 9.06 6.87
CA SER A 199 16.21 10.31 6.09
C SER A 199 17.41 11.17 6.45
N ASP A 200 17.96 10.97 7.65
CA ASP A 200 19.16 11.65 8.15
C ASP A 200 20.45 11.15 7.47
N HIS A 201 20.34 10.33 6.42
CA HIS A 201 21.46 10.01 5.56
C HIS A 201 21.84 11.24 4.73
N ILE A 202 22.54 12.16 5.38
CA ILE A 202 23.14 13.35 4.78
C ILE A 202 24.21 12.88 3.79
N TYR A 203 23.83 12.74 2.51
CA TYR A 203 24.78 12.43 1.44
C TYR A 203 25.75 13.59 1.19
N ASN A 204 25.32 14.81 1.55
CA ASN A 204 26.08 16.06 1.37
C ASN A 204 26.28 16.74 2.72
N SER A 205 27.53 16.96 3.13
CA SER A 205 27.90 17.69 4.36
C SER A 205 26.95 18.85 4.68
N PRO A 206 26.61 19.14 5.95
CA PRO A 206 25.81 20.32 6.34
C PRO A 206 26.31 21.63 5.71
N LEU A 207 27.60 21.67 5.36
CA LEU A 207 28.28 22.75 4.67
C LEU A 207 27.80 22.94 3.22
N SER A 208 27.49 21.85 2.51
CA SER A 208 26.92 21.88 1.15
C SER A 208 25.49 22.43 1.15
N LEU A 209 24.65 22.04 2.12
CA LEU A 209 23.31 22.60 2.27
C LEU A 209 23.36 24.11 2.58
N LEU A 210 24.29 24.52 3.46
CA LEU A 210 24.51 25.94 3.75
C LEU A 210 24.94 26.72 2.49
N GLN A 211 25.84 26.14 1.68
CA GLN A 211 26.27 26.74 0.42
C GLN A 211 25.10 26.92 -0.56
N ASP A 212 24.23 25.93 -0.70
CA ASP A 212 23.06 26.03 -1.58
C ASP A 212 22.09 27.12 -1.10
N ILE A 213 21.82 27.20 0.20
CA ILE A 213 20.97 28.24 0.79
C ILE A 213 21.58 29.64 0.57
N LEU A 214 22.88 29.80 0.78
CA LEU A 214 23.57 31.09 0.59
C LEU A 214 23.66 31.49 -0.89
N THR A 215 23.79 30.51 -1.78
CA THR A 215 23.87 30.73 -3.23
C THR A 215 22.50 31.08 -3.80
N GLY A 216 21.43 30.37 -3.39
CA GLY A 216 20.05 30.69 -3.75
C GLY A 216 19.57 32.02 -3.15
N GLY A 217 19.97 32.32 -1.92
CA GLY A 217 19.67 33.58 -1.25
C GLY A 217 20.34 34.80 -1.89
N SER A 218 21.58 34.66 -2.38
CA SER A 218 22.31 35.77 -3.02
C SER A 218 21.69 36.22 -4.35
N MET A 219 20.89 35.38 -5.01
CA MET A 219 20.21 35.72 -6.27
C MET A 219 18.95 36.58 -6.04
N GLY A 220 18.29 36.48 -4.88
CA GLY A 220 17.05 37.22 -4.56
C GLY A 220 17.26 38.62 -3.98
N TYR A 221 18.44 38.94 -3.44
CA TYR A 221 18.73 40.27 -2.87
C TYR A 221 19.19 41.31 -3.90
N ILE A 222 19.52 40.90 -5.13
CA ILE A 222 19.97 41.83 -6.18
C ILE A 222 18.75 42.45 -6.92
N GLU A 223 17.56 41.86 -6.83
CA GLU A 223 16.37 42.33 -7.54
C GLU A 223 15.54 43.39 -6.76
N TRP A 224 15.63 43.46 -5.43
CA TRP A 224 14.80 44.36 -4.61
C TRP A 224 15.40 45.75 -4.29
N ASN A 225 16.65 46.03 -4.67
CA ASN A 225 17.30 47.32 -4.37
C ASN A 225 17.26 48.32 -5.54
N SER A 226 16.31 48.19 -6.47
CA SER A 226 15.96 49.25 -7.42
C SER A 226 14.45 49.47 -7.47
N GLN A 227 13.88 49.99 -6.38
CA GLN A 227 12.82 50.99 -6.50
C GLN A 227 12.54 51.74 -5.18
N ASP A 228 12.90 53.01 -5.22
CA ASP A 228 12.23 54.19 -4.65
C ASP A 228 12.08 54.34 -3.13
N GLY A 229 12.86 55.29 -2.63
CA GLY A 229 12.75 55.82 -1.28
C GLY A 229 11.53 56.71 -1.08
N TYR A 230 10.93 56.58 0.10
CA TYR A 230 10.03 57.57 0.68
C TYR A 230 10.54 57.94 2.08
N LYS A 231 10.87 59.23 2.24
CA LYS A 231 11.17 59.85 3.53
C LYS A 231 9.88 59.98 4.34
N VAL A 232 9.88 59.42 5.55
CA VAL A 232 8.88 59.74 6.57
C VAL A 232 9.32 61.02 7.29
N THR A 233 8.49 62.05 7.24
CA THR A 233 8.64 63.25 8.08
C THR A 233 7.64 63.12 9.24
N LEU A 234 8.12 63.44 10.44
CA LEU A 234 7.43 63.38 11.73
C LEU A 234 6.09 64.12 11.76
#